data_AF-A0A8J5TI91-F1
#
_entry.id   AF-A0A8J5TI91-F1
#
_cell.length_a   1.000
_cell.length_b   1.000
_cell.length_c   1.000
_cell.angle_alpha   90.00
_cell.angle_beta   90.00
_cell.angle_gamma   90.00
#
_symmetry.space_group_name_H-M   'P 1'
#
loop_
_entity.id
_entity.type
_entity.pdbx_description
1 polymer ?
#
loop_
_entity_poly.entity_id
_entity_poly.type
_entity_poly.pdbx_seq_one_letter_code
_entity_poly.pdbx_strand_id
1 'polypeptide(L)'
;MVGTSMELFDFIAAELEKFVKTEGEDLHLPESRQRELGFTFSFPVHQTSISSGTLIKWTKGFSINGTVGEDVVAELSRAMERQGLDMKVTALVNDTVGTLAGGRYVDNDVAAAVILGTGTNAAYVEHANAIPKWSGPLPRSGNMVINMEWGNFKSEILPHSEYDSALDFECLNPGEQIYEKMISGLYLGEIVRRILLKLAHDTSLFGDVVPPKLEQLFILRTPDMSAMHHDTSHDLKHLGAKLKDILGVADTSLEARYITLHICDLVAERAARLAAAGIYGILKKLGRDKVPSDRSQKQRTVIALDGGLYEHYKKFSACLEATLADLLGEEAASSVVVKLANDGSGIGAALLAASHSQYVSGE
;
A
#
# COMPACT_ATOMS: atom_id res chain seq x y z
N MET A 1 -3.72 -9.78 15.19
CA MET A 1 -4.93 -10.61 15.27
C MET A 1 -4.52 -12.07 15.39
N VAL A 2 -5.10 -12.80 16.35
CA VAL A 2 -4.83 -14.22 16.61
C VAL A 2 -6.15 -14.98 16.62
N GLY A 3 -6.14 -16.24 16.19
CA GLY A 3 -7.33 -17.08 16.06
C GLY A 3 -7.09 -18.27 15.14
N THR A 4 -8.16 -18.93 14.72
CA THR A 4 -8.14 -20.05 13.76
C THR A 4 -8.62 -19.62 12.37
N SER A 5 -8.22 -20.38 11.33
CA SER A 5 -8.70 -20.16 9.95
C SER A 5 -10.22 -20.11 9.90
N MET A 6 -10.89 -21.08 10.54
CA MET A 6 -12.35 -21.19 10.56
C MET A 6 -13.01 -19.96 11.15
N GLU A 7 -12.54 -19.45 12.30
CA GLU A 7 -13.10 -18.24 12.93
C GLU A 7 -13.00 -17.01 12.02
N LEU A 8 -11.86 -16.84 11.33
CA LEU A 8 -11.66 -15.70 10.43
C LEU A 8 -12.63 -15.77 9.24
N PHE A 9 -12.66 -16.90 8.52
CA PHE A 9 -13.46 -17.01 7.31
C PHE A 9 -14.96 -17.11 7.60
N ASP A 10 -15.38 -17.74 8.70
CA ASP A 10 -16.79 -17.77 9.12
C ASP A 10 -17.27 -16.37 9.52
N PHE A 11 -16.42 -15.57 10.17
CA PHE A 11 -16.73 -14.18 10.44
C PHE A 11 -16.92 -13.38 9.14
N ILE A 12 -16.01 -13.52 8.17
CA ILE A 12 -16.12 -12.85 6.86
C ILE A 12 -17.41 -13.27 6.14
N ALA A 13 -17.72 -14.57 6.10
CA ALA A 13 -18.93 -15.08 5.45
C ALA A 13 -20.21 -14.58 6.15
N ALA A 14 -20.24 -14.52 7.48
CA ALA A 14 -21.39 -14.00 8.22
C ALA A 14 -21.61 -12.49 7.96
N GLU A 15 -20.55 -11.70 7.84
CA GLU A 15 -20.68 -10.28 7.49
C GLU A 15 -21.12 -10.08 6.02
N LEU A 16 -20.64 -10.92 5.09
CA LEU A 16 -21.14 -10.94 3.71
C LEU A 16 -22.63 -11.27 3.64
N GLU A 17 -23.11 -12.24 4.44
CA GLU A 17 -24.52 -12.61 4.47
C GLU A 17 -25.40 -11.44 4.95
N LYS A 18 -24.96 -10.74 6.00
CA LYS A 18 -25.64 -9.54 6.49
C LYS A 18 -25.67 -8.45 5.42
N PHE A 19 -24.56 -8.22 4.72
CA PHE A 19 -24.48 -7.22 3.67
C PHE A 19 -25.44 -7.51 2.52
N VAL A 20 -25.45 -8.75 2.01
CA VAL A 20 -26.36 -9.14 0.90
C VAL A 20 -27.83 -8.98 1.30
N LYS A 21 -28.19 -9.23 2.56
CA LYS A 21 -29.56 -9.00 3.06
C LYS A 21 -29.99 -7.54 3.10
N THR A 22 -29.06 -6.59 2.96
CA THR A 22 -29.36 -5.15 2.91
C THR A 22 -29.55 -4.60 1.49
N GLU A 23 -29.34 -5.43 0.46
CA GLU A 23 -29.52 -5.05 -0.93
C GLU A 23 -30.98 -4.66 -1.22
N GLY A 24 -31.18 -3.63 -2.06
CA GLY A 24 -32.50 -3.28 -2.59
C GLY A 24 -32.99 -4.31 -3.60
N GLU A 25 -34.31 -4.33 -3.86
CA GLU A 25 -34.90 -5.26 -4.83
C GLU A 25 -34.32 -5.12 -6.25
N ASP A 26 -33.78 -3.94 -6.59
CA ASP A 26 -33.12 -3.64 -7.86
C ASP A 26 -31.75 -4.31 -8.02
N LEU A 27 -31.14 -4.78 -6.93
CA LEU A 27 -29.85 -5.48 -6.91
C LEU A 27 -30.02 -7.01 -6.81
N HIS A 28 -31.25 -7.51 -6.69
CA HIS A 28 -31.50 -8.94 -6.69
C HIS A 28 -31.14 -9.57 -8.04
N LEU A 29 -30.29 -10.58 -7.99
CA LEU A 29 -29.95 -11.35 -9.18
C LEU A 29 -31.12 -12.26 -9.60
N PRO A 30 -31.29 -12.53 -10.90
CA PRO A 30 -32.20 -13.57 -11.38
C PRO A 30 -31.86 -14.93 -10.74
N GLU A 31 -32.85 -15.80 -10.51
CA GLU A 31 -32.64 -17.14 -9.92
C GLU A 31 -31.64 -18.03 -10.70
N SER A 32 -31.41 -17.72 -11.98
CA SER A 32 -30.44 -18.42 -12.83
C SER A 32 -28.99 -17.93 -12.67
N ARG A 33 -28.76 -16.91 -11.83
CA ARG A 33 -27.45 -16.31 -11.61
C ARG A 33 -27.01 -16.41 -10.16
N GLN A 34 -25.81 -16.94 -9.98
CA GLN A 34 -25.10 -16.93 -8.72
C GLN A 34 -24.35 -15.61 -8.57
N ARG A 35 -24.27 -15.06 -7.34
CA ARG A 35 -23.46 -13.86 -7.06
C ARG A 35 -21.99 -14.14 -7.28
N GLU A 36 -21.27 -13.21 -7.92
CA GLU A 36 -19.83 -13.33 -8.19
C GLU A 36 -19.06 -12.30 -7.37
N LEU A 37 -18.02 -12.76 -6.68
CA LEU A 37 -17.22 -11.98 -5.74
C LEU A 37 -15.77 -11.85 -6.20
N GLY A 38 -15.27 -10.62 -6.21
CA GLY A 38 -13.85 -10.33 -6.22
C GLY A 38 -13.33 -10.31 -4.79
N PHE A 39 -12.42 -11.22 -4.45
CA PHE A 39 -11.85 -11.34 -3.12
C PHE A 39 -10.46 -10.69 -3.07
N THR A 40 -10.40 -9.45 -2.60
CA THR A 40 -9.11 -8.80 -2.33
C THR A 40 -8.48 -9.35 -1.05
N PHE A 41 -7.34 -10.00 -1.19
CA PHE A 41 -6.61 -10.60 -0.07
C PHE A 41 -5.17 -10.08 -0.03
N SER A 42 -4.97 -8.96 0.68
CA SER A 42 -3.71 -8.20 0.73
C SER A 42 -2.65 -8.80 1.65
N PHE A 43 -2.33 -10.07 1.41
CA PHE A 43 -1.24 -10.80 2.06
C PHE A 43 -0.39 -11.53 1.00
N PRO A 44 0.85 -11.91 1.32
CA PRO A 44 1.67 -12.71 0.42
C PRO A 44 0.99 -14.03 0.07
N VAL A 45 0.56 -14.17 -1.19
CA VAL A 45 -0.11 -15.35 -1.72
C VAL A 45 0.65 -15.89 -2.92
N HIS A 46 0.80 -17.22 -2.98
CA HIS A 46 1.18 -17.91 -4.20
C HIS A 46 -0.07 -18.17 -5.04
N GLN A 47 -0.41 -17.22 -5.91
CA GLN A 47 -1.60 -17.30 -6.73
C GLN A 47 -1.42 -18.31 -7.87
N THR A 48 -2.21 -19.38 -7.86
CA THR A 48 -2.13 -20.50 -8.80
C THR A 48 -3.11 -20.36 -9.98
N SER A 49 -4.17 -19.57 -9.81
CA SER A 49 -5.08 -19.17 -10.88
C SER A 49 -5.75 -17.83 -10.54
N ILE A 50 -6.60 -17.30 -11.43
CA ILE A 50 -7.36 -16.07 -11.13
C ILE A 50 -8.22 -16.23 -9.87
N SER A 51 -8.67 -17.44 -9.53
CA SER A 51 -9.58 -17.71 -8.41
C SER A 51 -9.03 -18.77 -7.44
N SER A 52 -7.71 -18.86 -7.27
CA SER A 52 -7.08 -19.72 -6.25
C SER A 52 -5.72 -19.17 -5.85
N GLY A 53 -5.35 -19.33 -4.57
CA GLY A 53 -4.04 -18.92 -4.13
C GLY A 53 -3.73 -19.33 -2.70
N THR A 54 -2.52 -19.83 -2.51
CA THR A 54 -2.05 -20.33 -1.22
C THR A 54 -1.41 -19.22 -0.40
N LEU A 55 -1.85 -19.00 0.84
CA LEU A 55 -1.20 -18.04 1.75
C LEU A 55 0.24 -18.50 2.07
N ILE A 56 1.22 -17.64 1.80
CA ILE A 56 2.64 -17.93 2.06
C ILE A 56 3.00 -17.62 3.51
N LYS A 57 2.62 -16.44 3.99
CA LYS A 57 2.86 -15.99 5.37
C LYS A 57 1.94 -14.85 5.74
N TRP A 58 1.56 -14.77 7.02
CA TRP A 58 0.88 -13.61 7.55
C TRP A 58 1.83 -12.42 7.69
N THR A 59 1.29 -11.22 7.49
CA THR A 59 1.97 -9.94 7.68
C THR A 59 1.10 -9.01 8.53
N LYS A 60 1.51 -7.75 8.75
CA LYS A 60 0.65 -6.72 9.38
C LYS A 60 0.11 -7.11 10.78
N GLY A 61 0.85 -7.91 11.53
CA GLY A 61 0.46 -8.36 12.88
C GLY A 61 -0.61 -9.45 12.93
N PHE A 62 -0.89 -10.13 11.81
CA PHE A 62 -1.74 -11.33 11.77
C PHE A 62 -0.94 -12.58 12.15
N SER A 63 -1.59 -13.49 12.89
CA SER A 63 -1.06 -14.80 13.24
C SER A 63 -2.24 -15.76 13.44
N ILE A 64 -2.87 -16.16 12.33
CA ILE A 64 -4.02 -17.07 12.32
C ILE A 64 -3.53 -18.49 12.08
N ASN A 65 -3.86 -19.39 13.00
CA ASN A 65 -3.41 -20.77 12.96
C ASN A 65 -4.20 -21.56 11.89
N GLY A 66 -3.48 -22.36 11.11
CA GLY A 66 -4.06 -23.26 10.11
C GLY A 66 -4.41 -22.64 8.75
N THR A 67 -4.02 -21.40 8.46
CA THR A 67 -4.26 -20.78 7.13
C THR A 67 -3.00 -20.74 6.26
N VAL A 68 -1.81 -20.70 6.85
CA VAL A 68 -0.55 -20.67 6.10
C VAL A 68 -0.38 -22.01 5.37
N GLY A 69 -0.16 -21.96 4.06
CA GLY A 69 -0.12 -23.16 3.20
C GLY A 69 -1.46 -23.59 2.63
N GLU A 70 -2.58 -22.94 3.01
CA GLU A 70 -3.91 -23.26 2.51
C GLU A 70 -4.38 -22.28 1.42
N ASP A 71 -5.27 -22.76 0.54
CA ASP A 71 -5.94 -21.92 -0.47
C ASP A 71 -7.03 -21.06 0.17
N VAL A 72 -6.81 -19.75 0.22
CA VAL A 72 -7.69 -18.80 0.89
C VAL A 72 -9.04 -18.65 0.19
N VAL A 73 -9.11 -18.94 -1.11
CA VAL A 73 -10.39 -18.95 -1.84
C VAL A 73 -11.20 -20.16 -1.42
N ALA A 74 -10.58 -21.33 -1.31
CA ALA A 74 -11.25 -22.55 -0.85
C ALA A 74 -11.72 -22.43 0.61
N GLU A 75 -10.94 -21.78 1.47
CA GLU A 75 -11.34 -21.47 2.85
C GLU A 75 -12.58 -20.56 2.91
N LEU A 76 -12.59 -19.47 2.13
CA LEU A 76 -13.75 -18.56 2.06
C LEU A 76 -14.97 -19.24 1.44
N SER A 77 -14.80 -20.02 0.36
CA SER A 77 -15.89 -20.78 -0.26
C SER A 77 -16.55 -21.74 0.72
N ARG A 78 -15.76 -22.51 1.49
CA ARG A 78 -16.29 -23.41 2.52
C ARG A 78 -17.03 -22.64 3.63
N ALA A 79 -16.58 -21.45 3.99
CA ALA A 79 -17.28 -20.60 4.96
C ALA A 79 -18.61 -20.08 4.41
N MET A 80 -18.65 -19.63 3.15
CA MET A 80 -19.89 -19.21 2.49
C MET A 80 -20.91 -20.36 2.38
N GLU A 81 -20.45 -21.57 2.05
CA GLU A 81 -21.30 -22.78 2.03
C GLU A 81 -21.90 -23.08 3.41
N ARG A 82 -21.11 -23.01 4.49
CA ARG A 82 -21.62 -23.19 5.87
C ARG A 82 -22.67 -22.14 6.25
N GLN A 83 -22.57 -20.92 5.72
CA GLN A 83 -23.54 -19.84 5.94
C GLN A 83 -24.73 -19.88 4.96
N GLY A 84 -24.76 -20.80 3.98
CA GLY A 84 -25.83 -20.88 2.98
C GLY A 84 -25.82 -19.73 1.96
N LEU A 85 -24.67 -19.08 1.74
CA LEU A 85 -24.53 -18.00 0.77
C LEU A 85 -24.34 -18.54 -0.65
N ASP A 86 -25.30 -18.26 -1.54
CA ASP A 86 -25.16 -18.57 -2.97
C ASP A 86 -24.27 -17.54 -3.69
N MET A 87 -22.95 -17.72 -3.51
CA MET A 87 -21.92 -16.81 -4.01
C MET A 87 -20.65 -17.56 -4.40
N LYS A 88 -19.97 -17.08 -5.44
CA LYS A 88 -18.75 -17.67 -5.98
C LYS A 88 -17.63 -16.63 -6.06
N VAL A 89 -16.46 -16.97 -5.55
CA VAL A 89 -15.25 -16.17 -5.78
C VAL A 89 -14.77 -16.41 -7.20
N THR A 90 -14.82 -15.37 -8.04
CA THR A 90 -14.36 -15.44 -9.45
C THR A 90 -12.99 -14.84 -9.65
N ALA A 91 -12.53 -14.00 -8.72
CA ALA A 91 -11.19 -13.44 -8.73
C ALA A 91 -10.63 -13.30 -7.31
N LEU A 92 -9.45 -13.87 -7.08
CA LEU A 92 -8.56 -13.54 -5.96
C LEU A 92 -7.65 -12.40 -6.41
N VAL A 93 -7.65 -11.32 -5.65
CA VAL A 93 -7.07 -10.04 -6.07
C VAL A 93 -6.08 -9.54 -5.01
N ASN A 94 -4.92 -9.04 -5.47
CA ASN A 94 -4.06 -8.21 -4.64
C ASN A 94 -4.58 -6.77 -4.69
N ASP A 95 -4.63 -6.04 -3.56
CA ASP A 95 -5.14 -4.67 -3.50
C ASP A 95 -4.57 -3.75 -4.58
N THR A 96 -3.28 -3.84 -4.84
CA THR A 96 -2.59 -2.99 -5.82
C THR A 96 -2.98 -3.35 -7.25
N VAL A 97 -3.25 -4.63 -7.52
CA VAL A 97 -3.84 -5.09 -8.79
C VAL A 97 -5.27 -4.61 -8.93
N GLY A 98 -6.05 -4.60 -7.84
CA GLY A 98 -7.37 -3.98 -7.79
C GLY A 98 -7.32 -2.49 -8.12
N THR A 99 -6.41 -1.73 -7.49
CA THR A 99 -6.17 -0.30 -7.79
C THR A 99 -5.80 -0.09 -9.25
N LEU A 100 -4.97 -0.97 -9.83
CA LEU A 100 -4.63 -0.92 -11.25
C LEU A 100 -5.87 -1.15 -12.13
N ALA A 101 -6.69 -2.15 -11.81
CA ALA A 101 -7.88 -2.49 -12.57
C ALA A 101 -8.94 -1.38 -12.49
N GLY A 102 -9.24 -0.88 -11.29
CA GLY A 102 -10.16 0.24 -11.09
C GLY A 102 -9.67 1.53 -11.78
N GLY A 103 -8.38 1.84 -11.64
CA GLY A 103 -7.76 2.96 -12.36
C GLY A 103 -7.89 2.81 -13.87
N ARG A 104 -7.57 1.63 -14.42
CA ARG A 104 -7.65 1.36 -15.86
C ARG A 104 -9.07 1.42 -16.41
N TYR A 105 -10.06 0.99 -15.63
CA TYR A 105 -11.46 1.07 -16.02
C TYR A 105 -11.92 2.52 -16.24
N VAL A 106 -11.41 3.46 -15.44
CA VAL A 106 -11.71 4.89 -15.56
C VAL A 106 -10.82 5.59 -16.59
N ASP A 107 -9.56 5.16 -16.74
CA ASP A 107 -8.56 5.81 -17.57
C ASP A 107 -7.65 4.79 -18.27
N ASN A 108 -7.81 4.67 -19.59
CA ASN A 108 -7.08 3.69 -20.42
C ASN A 108 -5.55 3.88 -20.41
N ASP A 109 -5.04 5.05 -20.01
CA ASP A 109 -3.61 5.35 -19.97
C ASP A 109 -2.92 4.89 -18.67
N VAL A 110 -3.66 4.34 -17.71
CA VAL A 110 -3.11 3.80 -16.44
C VAL A 110 -2.15 2.66 -16.73
N ALA A 111 -0.87 2.85 -16.45
CA ALA A 111 0.19 1.87 -16.72
C ALA A 111 0.68 1.15 -15.47
N ALA A 112 0.57 1.80 -14.32
CA ALA A 112 0.96 1.26 -13.03
C ALA A 112 0.02 1.76 -11.93
N ALA A 113 0.00 1.02 -10.83
CA ALA A 113 -0.66 1.37 -9.60
C ALA A 113 0.30 1.22 -8.43
N VAL A 114 0.17 2.08 -7.43
CA VAL A 114 1.02 2.08 -6.25
C VAL A 114 0.18 2.34 -5.00
N ILE A 115 0.41 1.52 -3.98
CA ILE A 115 -0.13 1.73 -2.63
C ILE A 115 0.94 2.37 -1.75
N LEU A 116 0.63 3.51 -1.15
CA LEU A 116 1.41 4.19 -0.12
C LEU A 116 0.50 4.46 1.10
N GLY A 117 0.36 3.44 1.95
CA GLY A 117 -0.48 3.49 3.15
C GLY A 117 0.28 2.96 4.36
N THR A 118 -0.37 2.15 5.20
CA THR A 118 0.30 1.43 6.28
C THR A 118 1.43 0.54 5.76
N GLY A 119 1.17 -0.18 4.65
CA GLY A 119 2.20 -0.87 3.87
C GLY A 119 2.45 -0.16 2.54
N THR A 120 3.28 -0.77 1.69
CA THR A 120 3.46 -0.31 0.32
C THR A 120 3.63 -1.45 -0.67
N ASN A 121 3.07 -1.27 -1.86
CA ASN A 121 3.22 -2.20 -2.96
C ASN A 121 3.03 -1.47 -4.31
N ALA A 122 3.45 -2.10 -5.40
CA ALA A 122 3.23 -1.63 -6.75
C ALA A 122 2.80 -2.75 -7.68
N ALA A 123 1.96 -2.41 -8.66
CA ALA A 123 1.59 -3.28 -9.76
C ALA A 123 1.69 -2.52 -11.08
N TYR A 124 2.03 -3.21 -12.16
CA TYR A 124 2.11 -2.58 -13.48
C TYR A 124 1.75 -3.55 -14.60
N VAL A 125 1.52 -3.01 -15.80
CA VAL A 125 1.20 -3.80 -16.99
C VAL A 125 2.47 -4.05 -17.82
N GLU A 126 2.93 -5.29 -17.83
CA GLU A 126 4.12 -5.74 -18.57
C GLU A 126 3.74 -6.44 -19.89
N HIS A 127 4.64 -6.45 -20.86
CA HIS A 127 4.50 -7.32 -22.02
C HIS A 127 4.78 -8.77 -21.61
N ALA A 128 3.83 -9.67 -21.84
CA ALA A 128 3.94 -11.07 -21.40
C ALA A 128 5.18 -11.78 -21.97
N ASN A 129 5.58 -11.42 -23.19
CA ASN A 129 6.79 -11.94 -23.84
C ASN A 129 8.11 -11.47 -23.19
N ALA A 130 8.06 -10.44 -22.36
CA ALA A 130 9.22 -9.91 -21.64
C ALA A 130 9.38 -10.52 -20.23
N ILE A 131 8.68 -11.64 -19.93
CA ILE A 131 8.73 -12.33 -18.64
C ILE A 131 9.34 -13.73 -18.82
N PRO A 132 10.68 -13.89 -18.73
CA PRO A 132 11.34 -15.17 -19.00
C PRO A 132 10.89 -16.33 -18.11
N LYS A 133 10.42 -16.04 -16.89
CA LYS A 133 9.93 -17.05 -15.94
C LYS A 133 8.50 -17.52 -16.22
N TRP A 134 7.76 -16.82 -17.09
CA TRP A 134 6.37 -17.18 -17.40
C TRP A 134 6.33 -18.27 -18.45
N SER A 135 5.77 -19.43 -18.07
CA SER A 135 5.59 -20.59 -18.97
C SER A 135 4.12 -20.92 -19.22
N GLY A 136 3.19 -20.09 -18.72
CA GLY A 136 1.75 -20.29 -18.88
C GLY A 136 1.21 -19.74 -20.21
N PRO A 137 -0.09 -19.91 -20.50
CA PRO A 137 -0.71 -19.35 -21.68
C PRO A 137 -0.61 -17.82 -21.69
N LEU A 138 -0.43 -17.23 -22.86
CA LEU A 138 -0.40 -15.77 -22.99
C LEU A 138 -1.81 -15.18 -22.81
N PRO A 139 -1.94 -14.03 -22.14
CA PRO A 139 -3.20 -13.30 -22.08
C PRO A 139 -3.58 -12.80 -23.48
N ARG A 140 -4.89 -12.66 -23.75
CA ARG A 140 -5.41 -12.27 -25.09
C ARG A 140 -4.78 -10.99 -25.64
N SER A 141 -4.51 -10.01 -24.79
CA SER A 141 -3.92 -8.72 -25.16
C SER A 141 -2.39 -8.75 -25.32
N GLY A 142 -1.74 -9.87 -24.98
CA GLY A 142 -0.28 -9.94 -24.84
C GLY A 142 0.29 -9.17 -23.64
N ASN A 143 -0.57 -8.56 -22.81
CA ASN A 143 -0.18 -7.80 -21.63
C ASN A 143 -0.51 -8.56 -20.35
N MET A 144 0.46 -8.65 -19.44
CA MET A 144 0.37 -9.33 -18.16
C MET A 144 0.44 -8.30 -17.03
N VAL A 145 -0.50 -8.35 -16.09
CA VAL A 145 -0.39 -7.56 -14.86
C VAL A 145 0.63 -8.21 -13.94
N ILE A 146 1.57 -7.42 -13.43
CA ILE A 146 2.58 -7.84 -12.46
C ILE A 146 2.26 -7.19 -11.12
N ASN A 147 1.99 -8.01 -10.11
CA ASN A 147 2.14 -7.61 -8.72
C ASN A 147 3.63 -7.71 -8.35
N MET A 148 4.26 -6.60 -7.96
CA MET A 148 5.70 -6.55 -7.73
C MET A 148 6.11 -7.02 -6.34
N GLU A 149 5.23 -6.89 -5.33
CA GLU A 149 5.58 -7.05 -3.92
C GLU A 149 6.86 -6.26 -3.57
N TRP A 150 6.92 -5.00 -4.04
CA TRP A 150 8.15 -4.21 -4.09
C TRP A 150 8.69 -3.82 -2.70
N GLY A 151 7.92 -4.04 -1.64
CA GLY A 151 8.29 -3.71 -0.27
C GLY A 151 9.55 -4.46 0.15
N ASN A 152 9.80 -5.63 -0.45
CA ASN A 152 10.99 -6.44 -0.23
C ASN A 152 12.18 -6.07 -1.13
N PHE A 153 12.10 -4.97 -1.90
CA PHE A 153 13.25 -4.48 -2.66
C PHE A 153 14.42 -4.17 -1.70
N LYS A 154 15.62 -4.56 -2.11
CA LYS A 154 16.87 -4.35 -1.37
C LYS A 154 17.94 -3.91 -2.36
N SER A 155 18.73 -2.93 -1.97
CA SER A 155 19.89 -2.50 -2.74
C SER A 155 20.87 -1.80 -1.80
N GLU A 156 22.16 -2.00 -2.03
CA GLU A 156 23.22 -1.32 -1.27
C GLU A 156 23.19 0.20 -1.46
N ILE A 157 22.52 0.69 -2.51
CA ILE A 157 22.37 2.12 -2.78
C ILE A 157 21.28 2.78 -1.91
N LEU A 158 20.46 2.01 -1.21
CA LEU A 158 19.43 2.56 -0.34
C LEU A 158 20.11 3.25 0.86
N PRO A 159 19.72 4.49 1.21
CA PRO A 159 20.39 5.26 2.26
C PRO A 159 19.92 4.81 3.65
N HIS A 160 20.46 3.68 4.12
CA HIS A 160 20.18 3.16 5.46
C HIS A 160 20.84 4.02 6.53
N SER A 161 20.05 4.48 7.51
CA SER A 161 20.56 5.06 8.75
C SER A 161 20.73 3.99 9.84
N GLU A 162 21.37 4.36 10.95
CA GLU A 162 21.40 3.53 12.16
C GLU A 162 19.98 3.26 12.69
N TYR A 163 19.05 4.19 12.52
CA TYR A 163 17.65 4.05 12.96
C TYR A 163 16.88 3.04 12.11
N ASP A 164 17.14 3.01 10.80
CA ASP A 164 16.55 2.00 9.90
C ASP A 164 17.07 0.60 10.22
N SER A 165 18.38 0.50 10.50
CA SER A 165 19.04 -0.77 10.85
C SER A 165 18.53 -1.31 12.19
N ALA A 166 18.40 -0.46 13.20
CA ALA A 166 17.84 -0.84 14.50
C ALA A 166 16.35 -1.22 14.39
N LEU A 167 15.57 -0.47 13.61
CA LEU A 167 14.17 -0.78 13.33
C LEU A 167 14.03 -2.16 12.67
N ASP A 168 14.82 -2.44 11.64
CA ASP A 168 14.79 -3.72 10.95
C ASP A 168 15.13 -4.88 11.87
N PHE A 169 16.18 -4.72 12.70
CA PHE A 169 16.64 -5.74 13.65
C PHE A 169 15.58 -6.10 14.69
N GLU A 170 14.80 -5.12 15.17
CA GLU A 170 13.76 -5.31 16.20
C GLU A 170 12.39 -5.73 15.63
N CYS A 171 12.21 -5.72 14.31
CA CYS A 171 10.97 -6.14 13.67
C CYS A 171 10.81 -7.68 13.68
N LEU A 172 9.57 -8.15 13.46
CA LEU A 172 9.25 -9.59 13.39
C LEU A 172 9.93 -10.31 12.20
N ASN A 173 10.35 -9.55 11.19
CA ASN A 173 10.94 -10.03 9.96
C ASN A 173 12.25 -9.29 9.64
N PRO A 174 13.33 -9.48 10.44
CA PRO A 174 14.61 -8.83 10.19
C PRO A 174 15.18 -9.19 8.83
N GLY A 175 15.75 -8.22 8.15
CA GLY A 175 16.32 -8.38 6.82
C GLY A 175 15.27 -8.48 5.70
N GLU A 176 13.97 -8.45 5.97
CA GLU A 176 12.90 -8.46 4.96
C GLU A 176 12.14 -7.12 4.92
N GLN A 177 11.40 -6.87 3.83
CA GLN A 177 10.56 -5.69 3.67
C GLN A 177 11.34 -4.37 3.86
N ILE A 178 12.61 -4.36 3.44
CA ILE A 178 13.54 -3.24 3.68
C ILE A 178 13.04 -1.94 3.04
N TYR A 179 12.61 -2.00 1.79
CA TYR A 179 12.06 -0.84 1.11
C TYR A 179 10.76 -0.35 1.75
N GLU A 180 9.87 -1.27 2.16
CA GLU A 180 8.65 -0.93 2.90
C GLU A 180 8.96 -0.21 4.22
N LYS A 181 9.91 -0.73 5.00
CA LYS A 181 10.38 -0.13 6.27
C LYS A 181 10.89 1.31 6.10
N MET A 182 11.36 1.66 4.92
CA MET A 182 11.86 3.01 4.63
C MET A 182 10.78 3.99 4.15
N ILE A 183 9.68 3.52 3.55
CA ILE A 183 8.73 4.39 2.86
C ILE A 183 7.28 4.30 3.34
N SER A 184 6.88 3.25 4.04
CA SER A 184 5.48 3.03 4.40
C SER A 184 5.08 3.68 5.72
N GLY A 185 3.78 3.95 5.85
CA GLY A 185 3.19 4.67 6.97
C GLY A 185 3.22 3.90 8.29
N LEU A 186 3.48 2.60 8.30
CA LEU A 186 3.72 1.87 9.54
C LEU A 186 5.03 2.33 10.22
N TYR A 187 6.05 2.70 9.44
CA TYR A 187 7.40 2.87 9.94
C TYR A 187 7.86 4.33 10.02
N LEU A 188 7.27 5.27 9.26
CA LEU A 188 7.74 6.67 9.29
C LEU A 188 7.70 7.28 10.71
N GLY A 189 6.58 7.10 11.42
CA GLY A 189 6.45 7.56 12.81
C GLY A 189 7.41 6.86 13.78
N GLU A 190 7.69 5.56 13.55
CA GLU A 190 8.65 4.80 14.37
C GLU A 190 10.08 5.28 14.15
N ILE A 191 10.46 5.67 12.93
CA ILE A 191 11.77 6.24 12.65
C ILE A 191 11.91 7.61 13.34
N VAL A 192 10.88 8.46 13.26
CA VAL A 192 10.85 9.73 14.00
C VAL A 192 10.99 9.47 15.51
N ARG A 193 10.26 8.50 16.06
CA ARG A 193 10.34 8.13 17.48
C ARG A 193 11.76 7.72 17.88
N ARG A 194 12.44 6.89 17.09
CA ARG A 194 13.82 6.43 17.35
C ARG A 194 14.81 7.59 17.39
N ILE A 195 14.70 8.52 16.44
CA ILE A 195 15.55 9.71 16.40
C ILE A 195 15.30 10.59 17.64
N LEU A 196 14.03 10.85 17.96
CA LEU A 196 13.65 11.62 19.15
C LEU A 196 14.09 10.96 20.46
N LEU A 197 14.01 9.63 20.55
CA LEU A 197 14.46 8.88 21.73
C LEU A 197 15.97 9.05 21.92
N LYS A 198 16.76 8.91 20.85
CA LYS A 198 18.21 9.14 20.91
C LYS A 198 18.54 10.56 21.36
N LEU A 199 17.88 11.59 20.79
CA LEU A 199 18.10 12.98 21.20
C LEU A 199 17.64 13.26 22.64
N ALA A 200 16.58 12.60 23.11
CA ALA A 200 16.15 12.72 24.50
C ALA A 200 17.23 12.20 25.47
N HIS A 201 17.92 11.10 25.12
CA HIS A 201 19.04 10.58 25.91
C HIS A 201 20.32 11.41 25.77
N ASP A 202 20.68 11.82 24.56
CA ASP A 202 22.00 12.39 24.27
C ASP A 202 22.07 13.89 24.55
N THR A 203 20.94 14.61 24.48
CA THR A 203 20.92 16.09 24.54
C THR A 203 19.89 16.66 25.49
N SER A 204 19.20 15.83 26.29
CA SER A 204 18.09 16.27 27.15
C SER A 204 17.02 17.05 26.39
N LEU A 205 16.70 16.65 25.14
CA LEU A 205 15.77 17.37 24.25
C LEU A 205 14.40 17.68 24.90
N PHE A 206 13.93 16.78 25.77
CA PHE A 206 12.68 16.89 26.51
C PHE A 206 12.89 17.08 28.03
N GLY A 207 14.05 17.59 28.43
CA GLY A 207 14.50 17.69 29.82
C GLY A 207 15.36 16.52 30.27
N ASP A 208 15.72 16.48 31.55
CA ASP A 208 16.66 15.51 32.12
C ASP A 208 16.11 14.07 32.22
N VAL A 209 14.78 13.92 32.10
CA VAL A 209 14.10 12.63 32.19
C VAL A 209 13.49 12.31 30.83
N VAL A 210 13.92 11.18 30.25
CA VAL A 210 13.33 10.69 29.00
C VAL A 210 11.86 10.35 29.21
N PRO A 211 10.94 10.83 28.36
CA PRO A 211 9.52 10.55 28.49
C PRO A 211 9.24 9.04 28.37
N PRO A 212 8.63 8.37 29.37
CA PRO A 212 8.46 6.90 29.34
C PRO A 212 7.67 6.39 28.14
N LYS A 213 6.73 7.20 27.63
CA LYS A 213 5.97 6.84 26.42
C LYS A 213 6.84 6.81 25.16
N LEU A 214 7.94 7.59 25.11
CA LEU A 214 8.85 7.63 23.96
C LEU A 214 9.62 6.31 23.79
N GLU A 215 9.74 5.50 24.83
CA GLU A 215 10.33 4.15 24.78
C GLU A 215 9.39 3.10 24.16
N GLN A 216 8.08 3.40 24.06
CA GLN A 216 7.10 2.46 23.51
C GLN A 216 7.20 2.42 21.98
N LEU A 217 7.55 1.26 21.44
CA LEU A 217 7.61 1.03 20.00
C LEU A 217 6.27 1.37 19.33
N PHE A 218 6.31 2.03 18.18
CA PHE A 218 5.15 2.40 17.37
C PHE A 218 4.12 3.33 18.06
N ILE A 219 4.48 3.96 19.18
CA ILE A 219 3.60 4.94 19.86
C ILE A 219 3.30 6.15 18.97
N LEU A 220 4.27 6.56 18.15
CA LEU A 220 4.15 7.67 17.22
C LEU A 220 3.80 7.11 15.84
N ARG A 221 2.61 7.42 15.34
CA ARG A 221 2.11 6.91 14.05
C ARG A 221 2.19 7.99 12.98
N THR A 222 2.08 7.57 11.73
CA THR A 222 2.10 8.50 10.58
C THR A 222 1.04 9.60 10.63
N PRO A 223 -0.22 9.38 11.05
CA PRO A 223 -1.18 10.48 11.22
C PRO A 223 -0.73 11.52 12.25
N ASP A 224 -0.03 11.08 13.30
CA ASP A 224 0.51 11.96 14.32
C ASP A 224 1.68 12.79 13.77
N MET A 225 2.60 12.13 13.06
CA MET A 225 3.69 12.77 12.32
C MET A 225 3.15 13.78 11.29
N SER A 226 2.12 13.42 10.52
CA SER A 226 1.47 14.31 9.55
C SER A 226 0.87 15.53 10.24
N ALA A 227 0.15 15.35 11.34
CA ALA A 227 -0.44 16.45 12.09
C ALA A 227 0.62 17.43 12.65
N MET A 228 1.72 16.90 13.21
CA MET A 228 2.85 17.72 13.65
C MET A 228 3.51 18.45 12.47
N HIS A 229 3.70 17.75 11.35
CA HIS A 229 4.39 18.29 10.19
C HIS A 229 3.60 19.38 9.47
N HIS A 230 2.26 19.40 9.59
CA HIS A 230 1.41 20.47 9.04
C HIS A 230 1.26 21.69 9.95
N ASP A 231 1.88 21.72 11.12
CA ASP A 231 1.85 22.91 11.97
C ASP A 231 2.64 24.06 11.33
N THR A 232 1.92 25.14 11.00
CA THR A 232 2.47 26.37 10.43
C THR A 232 2.45 27.54 11.41
N SER A 233 2.07 27.30 12.67
CA SER A 233 2.09 28.33 13.71
C SER A 233 3.53 28.74 14.04
N HIS A 234 3.75 30.04 14.27
CA HIS A 234 5.09 30.57 14.56
C HIS A 234 5.73 29.91 15.80
N ASP A 235 4.92 29.51 16.78
CA ASP A 235 5.36 28.87 18.01
C ASP A 235 5.27 27.34 17.97
N LEU A 236 4.77 26.73 16.89
CA LEU A 236 4.55 25.29 16.75
C LEU A 236 3.66 24.70 17.85
N LYS A 237 2.65 25.44 18.31
CA LYS A 237 1.81 25.05 19.45
C LYS A 237 1.01 23.76 19.20
N HIS A 238 0.62 23.47 17.96
CA HIS A 238 -0.15 22.26 17.64
C HIS A 238 0.75 21.03 17.67
N LEU A 239 1.99 21.16 17.21
CA LEU A 239 3.02 20.15 17.37
C LEU A 239 3.30 19.90 18.86
N GLY A 240 3.46 20.95 19.65
CA GLY A 240 3.65 20.84 21.11
C GLY A 240 2.49 20.10 21.79
N ALA A 241 1.25 20.41 21.41
CA ALA A 241 0.07 19.70 21.92
C ALA A 241 0.09 18.21 21.54
N LYS A 242 0.49 17.86 20.31
CA LYS A 242 0.63 16.46 19.89
C LYS A 242 1.71 15.72 20.68
N LEU A 243 2.87 16.32 20.92
CA LEU A 243 3.91 15.73 21.76
C LEU A 243 3.41 15.50 23.19
N LYS A 244 2.63 16.43 23.74
CA LYS A 244 2.01 16.27 25.06
C LYS A 244 1.01 15.11 25.08
N ASP A 245 0.09 15.07 24.12
CA ASP A 245 -0.97 14.05 24.06
C ASP A 245 -0.40 12.64 23.89
N ILE A 246 0.57 12.49 22.97
CA ILE A 246 1.11 11.19 22.56
C ILE A 246 2.19 10.74 23.53
N LEU A 247 3.17 11.61 23.82
CA LEU A 247 4.38 11.24 24.56
C LEU A 247 4.36 11.68 26.02
N GLY A 248 3.37 12.48 26.43
CA GLY A 248 3.29 12.99 27.81
C GLY A 248 4.29 14.10 28.11
N VAL A 249 4.93 14.70 27.09
CA VAL A 249 5.91 15.76 27.27
C VAL A 249 5.19 17.08 27.56
N ALA A 250 5.24 17.54 28.80
CA ALA A 250 4.75 18.86 29.17
C ALA A 250 5.75 19.95 28.75
N ASP A 251 5.25 21.12 28.37
CA ASP A 251 6.04 22.36 28.22
C ASP A 251 7.30 22.26 27.33
N THR A 252 7.15 21.65 26.14
CA THR A 252 8.23 21.61 25.13
C THR A 252 8.78 23.02 24.82
N SER A 253 10.11 23.16 24.72
CA SER A 253 10.72 24.40 24.25
C SER A 253 10.45 24.62 22.76
N LEU A 254 10.51 25.87 22.29
CA LEU A 254 10.37 26.18 20.86
C LEU A 254 11.44 25.47 20.02
N GLU A 255 12.66 25.38 20.54
CA GLU A 255 13.78 24.65 19.94
C GLU A 255 13.46 23.15 19.76
N ALA A 256 12.96 22.49 20.80
CA ALA A 256 12.60 21.07 20.73
C ALA A 256 11.50 20.81 19.70
N ARG A 257 10.55 21.75 19.57
CA ARG A 257 9.50 21.69 18.55
C ARG A 257 10.04 21.87 17.14
N TYR A 258 10.97 22.80 16.91
CA TYR A 258 11.63 22.96 15.62
C TYR A 258 12.47 21.73 15.23
N ILE A 259 13.23 21.17 16.17
CA ILE A 259 14.00 19.94 15.94
C ILE A 259 13.06 18.80 15.55
N THR A 260 11.96 18.63 16.29
CA THR A 260 10.94 17.61 15.98
C THR A 260 10.35 17.81 14.58
N LEU A 261 9.97 19.04 14.23
CA LEU A 261 9.43 19.38 12.91
C LEU A 261 10.43 19.05 11.80
N HIS A 262 11.70 19.39 12.00
CA HIS A 262 12.76 19.12 11.03
C HIS A 262 13.01 17.61 10.83
N ILE A 263 12.94 16.82 11.91
CA ILE A 263 13.03 15.36 11.82
C ILE A 263 11.84 14.79 11.03
N CYS A 264 10.63 15.28 11.27
CA CYS A 264 9.46 14.88 10.48
C CYS A 264 9.65 15.19 8.97
N ASP A 265 10.24 16.34 8.66
CA ASP A 265 10.53 16.75 7.28
C ASP A 265 11.54 15.80 6.62
N LEU A 266 12.68 15.54 7.26
CA LEU A 266 13.72 14.64 6.74
C LEU A 266 13.20 13.23 6.48
N VAL A 267 12.41 12.66 7.41
CA VAL A 267 11.87 11.30 7.28
C VAL A 267 10.82 11.23 6.16
N ALA A 268 9.91 12.22 6.10
CA ALA A 268 8.88 12.27 5.07
C ALA A 268 9.47 12.50 3.66
N GLU A 269 10.42 13.43 3.55
CA GLU A 269 11.10 13.75 2.29
C GLU A 269 11.86 12.52 1.77
N ARG A 270 12.67 11.87 2.61
CA ARG A 270 13.36 10.63 2.23
C ARG A 270 12.39 9.59 1.71
N ALA A 271 11.30 9.33 2.44
CA ALA A 271 10.31 8.33 2.07
C ALA A 271 9.62 8.66 0.72
N ALA A 272 9.22 9.91 0.53
CA ALA A 272 8.58 10.38 -0.71
C ALA A 272 9.53 10.30 -1.91
N ARG A 273 10.79 10.70 -1.74
CA ARG A 273 11.82 10.64 -2.79
C ARG A 273 12.15 9.21 -3.20
N LEU A 274 12.25 8.30 -2.22
CA LEU A 274 12.44 6.87 -2.50
C LEU A 274 11.22 6.31 -3.25
N ALA A 275 10.00 6.57 -2.78
CA ALA A 275 8.78 6.13 -3.47
C ALA A 275 8.73 6.64 -4.92
N ALA A 276 9.08 7.90 -5.17
CA ALA A 276 9.20 8.48 -6.52
C ALA A 276 10.25 7.75 -7.37
N ALA A 277 11.40 7.37 -6.80
CA ALA A 277 12.41 6.59 -7.49
C ALA A 277 11.92 5.18 -7.86
N GLY A 278 11.11 4.54 -7.01
CA GLY A 278 10.45 3.27 -7.32
C GLY A 278 9.48 3.39 -8.50
N ILE A 279 8.63 4.42 -8.50
CA ILE A 279 7.72 4.72 -9.62
C ILE A 279 8.52 5.00 -10.90
N TYR A 280 9.58 5.81 -10.80
CA TYR A 280 10.47 6.09 -11.91
C TYR A 280 11.09 4.80 -12.46
N GLY A 281 11.52 3.87 -11.60
CA GLY A 281 12.01 2.54 -12.01
C GLY A 281 11.01 1.76 -12.86
N ILE A 282 9.71 1.78 -12.51
CA ILE A 282 8.64 1.17 -13.31
C ILE A 282 8.51 1.88 -14.67
N LEU A 283 8.54 3.22 -14.69
CA LEU A 283 8.49 3.99 -15.93
C LEU A 283 9.68 3.65 -16.85
N LYS A 284 10.90 3.52 -16.31
CA LYS A 284 12.07 3.08 -17.08
C LYS A 284 11.86 1.69 -17.65
N LYS A 285 11.32 0.76 -16.85
CA LYS A 285 11.07 -0.62 -17.27
C LYS A 285 10.07 -0.70 -18.43
N LEU A 286 9.14 0.25 -18.48
CA LEU A 286 8.14 0.42 -19.54
C LEU A 286 8.62 1.27 -20.72
N GLY A 287 9.83 1.84 -20.67
CA GLY A 287 10.31 2.79 -21.69
C GLY A 287 9.51 4.10 -21.73
N ARG A 288 8.90 4.48 -20.61
CA ARG A 288 8.05 5.68 -20.44
C ARG A 288 8.74 6.76 -19.58
N ASP A 289 10.05 6.63 -19.36
CA ASP A 289 10.87 7.60 -18.62
C ASP A 289 11.42 8.73 -19.51
N LYS A 290 11.23 8.64 -20.83
CA LYS A 290 11.75 9.60 -21.82
C LYS A 290 10.71 9.90 -22.88
N VAL A 291 10.88 11.04 -23.55
CA VAL A 291 10.09 11.36 -24.74
C VAL A 291 10.54 10.45 -25.89
N PRO A 292 9.61 9.75 -26.57
CA PRO A 292 9.96 8.95 -27.73
C PRO A 292 10.58 9.81 -28.84
N SER A 293 11.52 9.24 -29.60
CA SER A 293 12.15 9.92 -30.74
C SER A 293 11.12 10.33 -31.80
N ASP A 294 10.05 9.55 -31.93
CA ASP A 294 8.89 9.89 -32.74
C ASP A 294 7.81 10.52 -31.84
N ARG A 295 7.61 11.84 -31.95
CA ARG A 295 6.62 12.57 -31.15
C ARG A 295 5.18 12.13 -31.37
N SER A 296 4.88 11.44 -32.48
CA SER A 296 3.55 10.83 -32.69
C SER A 296 3.27 9.65 -31.75
N GLN A 297 4.32 9.08 -31.14
CA GLN A 297 4.23 8.00 -30.16
C GLN A 297 4.20 8.51 -28.71
N LYS A 298 4.16 9.84 -28.48
CA LYS A 298 4.06 10.40 -27.14
C LYS A 298 2.73 9.98 -26.50
N GLN A 299 2.78 8.96 -25.66
CA GLN A 299 1.62 8.44 -24.96
C GLN A 299 1.57 9.02 -23.54
N ARG A 300 0.40 9.54 -23.17
CA ARG A 300 0.11 9.86 -21.78
C ARG A 300 0.21 8.59 -20.93
N THR A 301 0.83 8.70 -19.77
CA THR A 301 1.02 7.59 -18.84
C THR A 301 0.44 7.98 -17.50
N VAL A 302 -0.46 7.17 -16.98
CA VAL A 302 -1.08 7.43 -15.68
C VAL A 302 -0.57 6.44 -14.64
N ILE A 303 -0.24 6.97 -13.47
CA ILE A 303 0.09 6.18 -12.27
C ILE A 303 -1.08 6.35 -11.30
N ALA A 304 -1.79 5.26 -11.03
CA ALA A 304 -2.86 5.22 -10.05
C ALA A 304 -2.26 5.06 -8.64
N LEU A 305 -2.40 6.06 -7.78
CA LEU A 305 -1.93 6.01 -6.40
C LEU A 305 -3.08 5.91 -5.41
N ASP A 306 -2.92 5.08 -4.40
CA ASP A 306 -3.86 4.94 -3.29
C ASP A 306 -3.08 4.81 -1.96
N GLY A 307 -3.76 5.01 -0.84
CA GLY A 307 -3.23 4.89 0.50
C GLY A 307 -3.05 6.22 1.23
N GLY A 308 -3.19 6.16 2.55
CA GLY A 308 -3.28 7.35 3.41
C GLY A 308 -2.05 8.26 3.41
N LEU A 309 -0.86 7.80 3.03
CA LEU A 309 0.30 8.68 2.86
C LEU A 309 0.08 9.62 1.68
N TYR A 310 -0.31 9.07 0.52
CA TYR A 310 -0.53 9.87 -0.67
C TYR A 310 -1.80 10.73 -0.55
N GLU A 311 -2.88 10.17 0.00
CA GLU A 311 -4.16 10.87 0.09
C GLU A 311 -4.16 12.02 1.10
N HIS A 312 -3.65 11.77 2.32
CA HIS A 312 -3.84 12.70 3.45
C HIS A 312 -2.56 13.45 3.84
N TYR A 313 -1.37 12.92 3.58
CA TYR A 313 -0.11 13.58 3.95
C TYR A 313 0.37 14.51 2.82
N LYS A 314 -0.21 15.71 2.71
CA LYS A 314 0.01 16.62 1.57
C LYS A 314 1.48 17.00 1.32
N LYS A 315 2.28 17.18 2.37
CA LYS A 315 3.72 17.41 2.24
C LYS A 315 4.44 16.22 1.57
N PHE A 316 4.07 14.99 1.94
CA PHE A 316 4.61 13.77 1.35
C PHE A 316 4.20 13.65 -0.13
N SER A 317 2.90 13.83 -0.45
CA SER A 317 2.42 13.70 -1.84
C SER A 317 3.03 14.76 -2.76
N ALA A 318 3.15 16.00 -2.28
CA ALA A 318 3.80 17.08 -3.03
C ALA A 318 5.29 16.79 -3.29
N CYS A 319 6.01 16.30 -2.28
CA CYS A 319 7.41 15.91 -2.42
C CYS A 319 7.59 14.75 -3.41
N LEU A 320 6.70 13.75 -3.38
CA LEU A 320 6.72 12.61 -4.29
C LEU A 320 6.54 13.06 -5.74
N GLU A 321 5.50 13.86 -6.01
CA GLU A 321 5.22 14.34 -7.38
C GLU A 321 6.32 15.26 -7.92
N ALA A 322 6.83 16.18 -7.08
CA ALA A 322 7.95 17.04 -7.44
C ALA A 322 9.21 16.22 -7.76
N THR A 323 9.55 15.25 -6.90
CA THR A 323 10.71 14.39 -7.12
C THR A 323 10.56 13.54 -8.38
N LEU A 324 9.36 13.02 -8.66
CA LEU A 324 9.10 12.27 -9.87
C LEU A 324 9.26 13.15 -11.13
N ALA A 325 8.78 14.39 -11.08
CA ALA A 325 8.97 15.35 -12.16
C ALA A 325 10.45 15.67 -12.39
N ASP A 326 11.22 15.86 -11.33
CA ASP A 326 12.68 16.08 -11.39
C ASP A 326 13.42 14.89 -12.02
N LEU A 327 13.06 13.66 -11.64
CA LEU A 327 13.65 12.43 -12.19
C LEU A 327 13.35 12.22 -13.67
N LEU A 328 12.15 12.63 -14.12
CA LEU A 328 11.73 12.54 -15.52
C LEU A 328 12.33 13.65 -16.39
N GLY A 329 12.55 14.83 -15.80
CA GLY A 329 12.83 16.05 -16.55
C GLY A 329 11.58 16.64 -17.21
N GLU A 330 11.62 17.94 -17.49
CA GLU A 330 10.46 18.75 -17.90
C GLU A 330 9.67 18.15 -19.09
N GLU A 331 10.38 17.67 -20.12
CA GLU A 331 9.73 17.19 -21.34
C GLU A 331 8.96 15.87 -21.12
N ALA A 332 9.53 14.92 -20.38
CA ALA A 332 8.91 13.62 -20.10
C ALA A 332 7.86 13.71 -18.98
N ALA A 333 8.09 14.57 -17.98
CA ALA A 333 7.14 14.83 -16.90
C ALA A 333 5.76 15.27 -17.44
N SER A 334 5.72 16.06 -18.52
CA SER A 334 4.47 16.50 -19.15
C SER A 334 3.57 15.37 -19.68
N SER A 335 4.10 14.14 -19.86
CA SER A 335 3.34 12.96 -20.27
C SER A 335 2.96 12.03 -19.13
N VAL A 336 3.46 12.24 -17.91
CA VAL A 336 3.19 11.39 -16.75
C VAL A 336 2.22 12.10 -15.82
N VAL A 337 1.11 11.44 -15.51
CA VAL A 337 0.08 11.97 -14.61
C VAL A 337 -0.09 11.02 -13.45
N VAL A 338 0.08 11.54 -12.24
CA VAL A 338 -0.28 10.83 -11.03
C VAL A 338 -1.76 11.11 -10.72
N LYS A 339 -2.55 10.07 -10.44
CA LYS A 339 -3.95 10.21 -10.05
C LYS A 339 -4.24 9.43 -8.79
N LEU A 340 -4.99 10.04 -7.87
CA LEU A 340 -5.59 9.32 -6.76
C LEU A 340 -6.61 8.31 -7.30
N ALA A 341 -6.47 7.04 -6.93
CA ALA A 341 -7.37 5.97 -7.27
C ALA A 341 -8.06 5.48 -6.00
N ASN A 342 -9.29 5.95 -5.77
CA ASN A 342 -10.07 5.56 -4.62
C ASN A 342 -10.65 4.15 -4.80
N ASP A 343 -10.64 3.38 -3.73
CA ASP A 343 -11.30 2.06 -3.63
C ASP A 343 -10.85 1.02 -4.67
N GLY A 344 -9.53 0.92 -4.87
CA GLY A 344 -8.96 -0.13 -5.71
C GLY A 344 -9.28 -1.54 -5.21
N SER A 345 -9.30 -1.74 -3.89
CA SER A 345 -9.58 -3.04 -3.26
C SER A 345 -11.05 -3.47 -3.34
N GLY A 346 -11.99 -2.53 -3.42
CA GLY A 346 -13.43 -2.82 -3.56
C GLY A 346 -13.85 -2.85 -5.02
N ILE A 347 -14.05 -1.67 -5.62
CA ILE A 347 -14.47 -1.53 -7.03
C ILE A 347 -13.54 -2.28 -7.98
N GLY A 348 -12.22 -2.19 -7.80
CA GLY A 348 -11.26 -2.89 -8.66
C GLY A 348 -11.41 -4.41 -8.62
N ALA A 349 -11.70 -4.98 -7.45
CA ALA A 349 -11.95 -6.41 -7.30
C ALA A 349 -13.29 -6.83 -7.93
N ALA A 350 -14.33 -6.03 -7.77
CA ALA A 350 -15.62 -6.25 -8.41
C ALA A 350 -15.52 -6.20 -9.95
N LEU A 351 -14.75 -5.26 -10.49
CA LEU A 351 -14.48 -5.17 -11.93
C LEU A 351 -13.70 -6.38 -12.46
N LEU A 352 -12.71 -6.85 -11.69
CA LEU A 352 -11.96 -8.06 -12.05
C LEU A 352 -12.86 -9.31 -12.00
N ALA A 353 -13.73 -9.42 -11.00
CA ALA A 353 -14.75 -10.46 -10.92
C ALA A 353 -15.70 -10.43 -12.13
N ALA A 354 -16.17 -9.24 -12.51
CA ALA A 354 -17.03 -9.06 -13.67
C ALA A 354 -16.32 -9.44 -14.99
N SER A 355 -15.05 -9.08 -15.16
CA SER A 355 -14.26 -9.43 -16.36
C SER A 355 -13.95 -10.93 -16.50
N HIS A 356 -14.07 -11.69 -15.40
CA HIS A 356 -13.90 -13.14 -15.36
C HIS A 356 -15.21 -13.87 -15.03
N SER A 357 -16.35 -13.19 -15.22
CA SER A 357 -17.66 -13.75 -14.94
C SER A 357 -17.93 -14.98 -15.81
N GLN A 358 -18.58 -15.99 -15.23
CA GLN A 358 -19.03 -17.17 -15.98
C GLN A 358 -20.16 -16.85 -16.96
N TYR A 359 -20.71 -15.64 -16.89
CA TYR A 359 -21.77 -15.12 -17.76
C TYR A 359 -21.23 -14.21 -18.88
N VAL A 360 -19.92 -14.00 -18.97
CA VAL A 360 -19.33 -13.29 -20.12
C VAL A 360 -19.47 -14.18 -21.35
N SER A 361 -20.28 -13.74 -22.32
CA SER A 361 -20.36 -14.36 -23.64
C SER A 361 -18.96 -14.37 -24.25
N GLY A 362 -18.46 -15.54 -24.63
CA GLY A 362 -17.26 -15.61 -25.46
C GLY A 362 -17.55 -14.94 -26.80
N GLU A 363 -17.09 -13.70 -26.98
CA GLU A 363 -16.83 -13.12 -28.30
C GLU A 363 -15.47 -13.60 -28.83
#